data_AF-A0A8I0P8K5-F1
#
_entry.id   AF-A0A8I0P8K5-F1
#
_cell.length_a   1.000
_cell.length_b   1.000
_cell.length_c   1.000
_cell.angle_alpha   90.00
_cell.angle_beta   90.00
_cell.angle_gamma   90.00
#
_symmetry.space_group_name_H-M   'P 1'
#
loop_
_entity.id
_entity.type
_entity.pdbx_description
1 polymer ?
#
loop_
_entity_poly.entity_id
_entity_poly.type
_entity_poly.pdbx_seq_one_letter_code
_entity_poly.pdbx_strand_id
1 'polypeptide(L)'
;MTTATTHTHALFDIPAAYEHSDALPFVVLAEARGTALRELRAAYTGRMPVALIDGEEARFDRPPQGRPPETWSPAYEALSAVAEQLGEPVGGAGRITFPRLACGLLAVAAGGWGDRGLSRVCAEAERVLLLSDTGGWLAGRWVGKAVARLVSSMSVQGQPAVEAIIEAALEAFSEGMSSSHRRLRRGAVWYRDHPHAAGNPKLGLILLSRHFRAGGDARTHAEHQLVRALLADLDDAYAGVVPRAQRAGRPVVLLDNVQETAGRRLMESVLHDRAEGRADRVAFFAGLRGRDHPALRNATRRTLPGMAGTGGWTPGSTPSSRALLVSLPPPVGP
;
A
#
# COMPACT_ATOMS: atom_id res chain seq x y z
N MET A 1 20.53 44.49 35.12
CA MET A 1 19.28 44.39 34.32
C MET A 1 19.69 44.25 32.87
N THR A 2 19.66 43.02 32.36
CA THR A 2 20.11 42.68 31.01
C THR A 2 18.97 41.92 30.37
N THR A 3 18.24 42.57 29.47
CA THR A 3 17.13 41.98 28.73
C THR A 3 17.66 41.10 27.60
N ALA A 4 17.48 39.80 27.75
CA ALA A 4 17.72 38.80 26.72
C ALA A 4 16.54 38.81 25.74
N THR A 5 16.83 39.17 24.49
CA THR A 5 15.88 39.10 23.38
C THR A 5 15.85 37.66 22.86
N THR A 6 14.82 36.90 23.26
CA THR A 6 14.55 35.56 22.73
C THR A 6 13.99 35.70 21.31
N HIS A 7 14.81 35.40 20.30
CA HIS A 7 14.34 35.18 18.94
C HIS A 7 13.58 33.85 18.86
N THR A 8 12.25 33.93 18.98
CA THR A 8 11.35 32.80 18.76
C THR A 8 11.33 32.42 17.28
N HIS A 9 11.70 31.18 17.00
CA HIS A 9 11.59 30.50 15.71
C HIS A 9 10.15 30.57 15.17
N ALA A 10 9.90 31.45 14.20
CA ALA A 10 8.76 31.35 13.30
C ALA A 10 9.16 30.45 12.12
N LEU A 11 9.03 29.13 12.30
CA LEU A 11 9.21 28.13 11.24
C LEU A 11 8.00 27.19 11.27
N PHE A 12 7.15 27.36 10.24
CA PHE A 12 6.05 26.45 9.85
C PHE A 12 4.79 26.46 10.73
N ASP A 13 4.12 27.61 10.84
CA ASP A 13 2.66 27.60 10.82
C ASP A 13 2.22 27.27 9.39
N ILE A 14 1.96 25.99 9.11
CA ILE A 14 1.33 25.54 7.87
C ILE A 14 -0.17 25.72 8.08
N PRO A 15 -0.84 26.70 7.44
CA PRO A 15 -2.28 26.80 7.50
C PRO A 15 -2.87 25.53 6.86
N ALA A 16 -3.84 24.93 7.53
CA ALA A 16 -4.53 23.70 7.16
C ALA A 16 -5.47 23.87 5.93
N ALA A 17 -4.96 24.46 4.85
CA ALA A 17 -5.60 24.46 3.55
C ALA A 17 -4.75 23.55 2.64
N TYR A 18 -5.16 22.28 2.51
CA TYR A 18 -4.64 21.45 1.43
C TYR A 18 -4.96 22.16 0.11
N GLU A 19 -3.96 22.59 -0.65
CA GLU A 19 -4.10 23.27 -1.94
C GLU A 19 -4.92 22.45 -2.97
N HIS A 20 -5.17 21.18 -2.65
CA HIS A 20 -5.90 20.22 -3.47
C HIS A 20 -7.00 19.57 -2.63
N SER A 21 -8.10 20.29 -2.40
CA SER A 21 -9.17 19.86 -1.49
C SER A 21 -9.87 18.57 -1.95
N ASP A 22 -10.02 18.36 -3.27
CA ASP A 22 -10.82 17.25 -3.81
C ASP A 22 -10.05 16.25 -4.70
N ALA A 23 -8.91 16.64 -5.28
CA ALA A 23 -8.11 15.77 -6.15
C ALA A 23 -6.63 15.93 -5.85
N LEU A 24 -5.99 14.90 -5.27
CA LEU A 24 -4.56 14.92 -4.98
C LEU A 24 -3.76 14.62 -6.26
N PRO A 25 -2.72 15.40 -6.59
CA PRO A 25 -1.76 15.01 -7.61
C PRO A 25 -0.95 13.82 -7.13
N PHE A 26 -0.53 12.98 -8.08
CA PHE A 26 0.59 12.09 -7.88
C PHE A 26 1.85 12.87 -8.22
N VAL A 27 2.64 13.26 -7.22
CA VAL A 27 3.80 14.14 -7.44
C VAL A 27 5.00 13.28 -7.85
N VAL A 28 5.58 13.58 -9.01
CA VAL A 28 6.78 12.91 -9.51
C VAL A 28 7.91 13.92 -9.59
N LEU A 29 8.97 13.70 -8.82
CA LEU A 29 10.19 14.47 -8.87
C LEU A 29 11.08 13.91 -9.99
N ALA A 30 11.16 14.64 -11.09
CA ALA A 30 12.01 14.28 -12.23
C ALA A 30 13.48 14.56 -11.91
N GLU A 31 14.37 13.70 -12.43
CA GLU A 31 15.81 13.75 -12.18
C GLU A 31 16.17 13.66 -10.69
N ALA A 32 15.23 13.17 -9.88
CA ALA A 32 15.42 13.08 -8.46
C ALA A 32 16.47 12.02 -8.13
N ARG A 33 17.34 12.39 -7.20
CA ARG A 33 18.12 11.43 -6.42
C ARG A 33 17.32 11.09 -5.17
N GLY A 34 17.46 9.87 -4.66
CA GLY A 34 16.75 9.39 -3.47
C GLY A 34 16.93 10.23 -2.20
N THR A 35 17.85 11.19 -2.18
CA THR A 35 18.06 12.15 -1.08
C THR A 35 16.81 12.97 -0.78
N ALA A 36 16.11 13.48 -1.81
CA ALA A 36 14.93 14.32 -1.61
C ALA A 36 13.77 13.55 -0.94
N LEU A 37 13.53 12.31 -1.39
CA LEU A 37 12.52 11.45 -0.76
C LEU A 37 12.92 11.04 0.67
N ARG A 38 14.20 10.83 0.94
CA ARG A 38 14.69 10.58 2.30
C ARG A 38 14.50 11.78 3.22
N GLU A 39 14.70 13.00 2.73
CA GLU A 39 14.40 14.23 3.47
C GLU A 39 12.90 14.38 3.75
N LEU A 40 12.04 14.12 2.75
CA LEU A 40 10.59 14.08 2.96
C LEU A 40 10.20 13.02 4.00
N ARG A 41 10.78 11.81 3.91
CA ARG A 41 10.56 10.75 4.91
C ARG A 41 10.92 11.25 6.31
N ALA A 42 12.09 11.86 6.48
CA ALA A 42 12.53 12.40 7.76
C ALA A 42 11.58 13.48 8.28
N ALA A 43 11.07 14.35 7.41
CA ALA A 43 10.14 15.42 7.78
C ALA A 43 8.76 14.92 8.24
N TYR A 44 8.30 13.76 7.72
CA TYR A 44 7.00 13.17 8.06
C TYR A 44 7.06 12.11 9.16
N THR A 45 8.22 11.47 9.36
CA THR A 45 8.39 10.40 10.35
C THR A 45 7.97 10.87 11.75
N GLY A 46 7.16 10.07 12.42
CA GLY A 46 6.64 10.35 13.76
C GLY A 46 5.46 11.33 13.81
N ARG A 47 5.12 12.00 12.69
CA ARG A 47 3.99 12.94 12.60
C ARG A 47 2.78 12.33 11.90
N MET A 48 3.04 11.53 10.87
CA MET A 48 2.02 10.82 10.11
C MET A 48 2.56 9.48 9.60
N PRO A 49 1.68 8.52 9.24
CA PRO A 49 2.08 7.28 8.61
C PRO A 49 2.82 7.57 7.31
N VAL A 50 4.05 7.06 7.20
CA VAL A 50 4.90 7.24 6.04
C VAL A 50 5.54 5.93 5.65
N ALA A 51 5.47 5.59 4.36
CA ALA A 51 6.20 4.48 3.77
C ALA A 51 7.15 4.99 2.71
N LEU A 52 8.35 4.42 2.65
CA LEU A 52 9.30 4.58 1.56
C LEU A 52 9.65 3.21 1.01
N ILE A 53 9.54 3.05 -0.30
CA ILE A 53 10.14 1.93 -1.02
C ILE A 53 11.03 2.48 -2.12
N ASP A 54 12.17 1.83 -2.33
CA ASP A 54 13.03 2.07 -3.49
C ASP A 54 12.86 0.92 -4.48
N GLY A 55 12.39 1.25 -5.68
CA GLY A 55 12.11 0.27 -6.74
C GLY A 55 13.30 -0.59 -7.16
N GLU A 56 14.54 -0.19 -6.85
CA GLU A 56 15.77 -0.94 -7.14
C GLU A 56 16.22 -1.86 -6.00
N GLU A 57 15.48 -1.91 -4.89
CA GLU A 57 15.83 -2.82 -3.81
C GLU A 57 15.80 -4.27 -4.28
N ALA A 58 16.84 -5.04 -3.94
CA ALA A 58 17.02 -6.43 -4.37
C ALA A 58 15.86 -7.39 -4.03
N ARG A 59 14.99 -7.02 -3.09
CA ARG A 59 13.76 -7.77 -2.76
C ARG A 59 12.72 -7.75 -3.90
N PHE A 60 12.85 -6.83 -4.85
CA PHE A 60 11.95 -6.68 -5.99
C PHE A 60 12.46 -7.40 -7.26
N ASP A 61 13.67 -7.93 -7.24
CA ASP A 61 14.27 -8.58 -8.41
C ASP A 61 13.74 -10.01 -8.62
N ARG A 62 13.45 -10.71 -7.52
CA ARG A 62 13.07 -12.13 -7.56
C ARG A 62 12.26 -12.54 -6.31
N PRO A 63 11.44 -13.59 -6.41
CA PRO A 63 10.74 -14.13 -5.26
C PRO A 63 11.72 -14.59 -4.16
N PRO A 64 11.33 -14.47 -2.88
CA PRO A 64 12.04 -15.10 -1.77
C PRO A 64 12.22 -16.61 -1.99
N GLN A 65 13.27 -17.17 -1.40
CA GLN A 65 13.61 -18.59 -1.59
C GLN A 65 12.43 -19.51 -1.25
N GLY A 66 12.06 -20.35 -2.21
CA GLY A 66 10.98 -21.33 -2.07
C GLY A 66 9.57 -20.75 -2.21
N ARG A 67 9.41 -19.49 -2.62
CA ARG A 67 8.13 -18.95 -3.08
C ARG A 67 7.97 -19.15 -4.59
N PRO A 68 6.88 -19.77 -5.07
CA PRO A 68 6.62 -19.91 -6.49
C PRO A 68 6.52 -18.54 -7.20
N PRO A 69 7.13 -18.35 -8.39
CA PRO A 69 7.04 -17.10 -9.15
C PRO A 69 5.60 -16.71 -9.55
N GLU A 70 4.69 -17.68 -9.61
CA GLU A 70 3.29 -17.47 -9.95
C GLU A 70 2.51 -16.78 -8.83
N THR A 71 2.97 -16.90 -7.58
CA THR A 71 2.33 -16.28 -6.42
C THR A 71 3.11 -15.08 -5.89
N TRP A 72 4.07 -14.57 -6.65
CA TRP A 72 4.87 -13.41 -6.28
C TRP A 72 4.94 -12.40 -7.43
N SER A 73 5.05 -11.13 -7.08
CA SER A 73 5.44 -10.08 -8.00
C SER A 73 6.11 -8.92 -7.24
N PRO A 74 6.85 -8.05 -7.95
CA PRO A 74 7.40 -6.83 -7.35
C PRO A 74 6.31 -5.96 -6.71
N ALA A 75 5.13 -5.87 -7.34
CA ALA A 75 4.00 -5.11 -6.81
C ALA A 75 3.42 -5.74 -5.52
N TYR A 76 3.30 -7.07 -5.45
CA TYR A 76 2.90 -7.77 -4.22
C TYR A 76 3.85 -7.44 -3.06
N GLU A 77 5.16 -7.52 -3.29
CA GLU A 77 6.16 -7.28 -2.24
C GLU A 77 6.16 -5.81 -1.82
N ALA A 78 6.02 -4.90 -2.79
CA ALA A 78 5.92 -3.47 -2.54
C ALA A 78 4.70 -3.13 -1.67
N LEU A 79 3.52 -3.69 -1.98
CA LEU A 79 2.32 -3.47 -1.19
C LEU A 79 2.44 -4.02 0.24
N SER A 80 3.06 -5.19 0.40
CA SER A 80 3.33 -5.77 1.71
C SER A 80 4.25 -4.84 2.53
N ALA A 81 5.34 -4.37 1.92
CA ALA A 81 6.29 -3.46 2.55
C ALA A 81 5.70 -2.07 2.89
N VAL A 82 4.85 -1.54 2.01
CA VAL A 82 4.15 -0.26 2.24
C VAL A 82 3.17 -0.41 3.39
N ALA A 83 2.36 -1.47 3.41
CA ALA A 83 1.38 -1.72 4.46
C ALA A 83 2.05 -1.93 5.83
N GLU A 84 3.18 -2.64 5.87
CA GLU A 84 3.98 -2.79 7.10
C GLU A 84 4.43 -1.44 7.65
N GLN A 85 5.05 -0.60 6.80
CA GLN A 85 5.55 0.71 7.21
C GLN A 85 4.43 1.67 7.62
N LEU A 86 3.33 1.73 6.87
CA LEU A 86 2.16 2.56 7.21
C LEU A 86 1.40 2.02 8.44
N GLY A 87 1.54 0.74 8.73
CA GLY A 87 1.01 0.07 9.91
C GLY A 87 1.82 0.33 11.17
N GLU A 88 2.97 1.00 11.12
CA GLU A 88 3.70 1.36 12.33
C GLU A 88 2.90 2.40 13.17
N PRO A 89 2.84 2.25 14.51
CA PRO A 89 2.14 3.22 15.34
C PRO A 89 2.75 4.61 15.23
N VAL A 90 1.90 5.62 14.96
CA VAL A 90 2.28 7.02 15.01
C VAL A 90 1.75 7.63 16.31
N GLY A 91 2.57 8.47 16.96
CA GLY A 91 2.22 9.13 18.21
C GLY A 91 0.87 9.83 18.12
N GLY A 92 -0.05 9.50 19.02
CA GLY A 92 -1.40 10.10 19.07
C GLY A 92 -2.43 9.51 18.10
N ALA A 93 -2.03 8.80 17.03
CA ALA A 93 -2.92 8.31 15.97
C ALA A 93 -3.21 6.78 16.00
N GLY A 94 -2.39 6.04 16.75
CA GLY A 94 -2.48 4.57 16.83
C GLY A 94 -2.11 3.86 15.53
N ARG A 95 -2.34 2.54 15.49
CA ARG A 95 -1.99 1.67 14.36
C ARG A 95 -2.98 1.79 13.20
N ILE A 96 -2.51 1.67 11.96
CA ILE A 96 -3.37 1.37 10.80
C ILE A 96 -3.41 -0.13 10.60
N THR A 97 -4.60 -0.66 10.30
CA THR A 97 -4.81 -2.06 9.93
C THR A 97 -5.27 -2.17 8.49
N PHE A 98 -4.89 -3.23 7.81
CA PHE A 98 -5.16 -3.47 6.40
C PHE A 98 -5.91 -4.79 6.16
N PRO A 99 -7.16 -4.94 6.64
CA PRO A 99 -7.90 -6.19 6.52
C PRO A 99 -8.24 -6.60 5.09
N ARG A 100 -8.52 -5.66 4.17
CA ARG A 100 -8.82 -6.00 2.78
C ARG A 100 -7.55 -6.43 2.06
N LEU A 101 -6.46 -5.68 2.25
CA LEU A 101 -5.18 -6.04 1.66
C LEU A 101 -4.69 -7.39 2.20
N ALA A 102 -4.77 -7.61 3.52
CA ALA A 102 -4.36 -8.87 4.14
C ALA A 102 -5.11 -10.07 3.54
N CYS A 103 -6.43 -9.99 3.34
CA CYS A 103 -7.19 -11.06 2.69
C CYS A 103 -6.70 -11.34 1.26
N GLY A 104 -6.45 -10.30 0.47
CA GLY A 104 -5.96 -10.45 -0.90
C GLY A 104 -4.55 -11.04 -0.97
N LEU A 105 -3.63 -10.53 -0.16
CA LEU A 105 -2.25 -11.04 -0.07
C LEU A 105 -2.25 -12.50 0.38
N LEU A 106 -3.08 -12.85 1.36
CA LEU A 106 -3.22 -14.21 1.86
C LEU A 106 -3.77 -15.17 0.80
N ALA A 107 -4.77 -14.75 0.01
CA ALA A 107 -5.30 -15.56 -1.08
C ALA A 107 -4.27 -15.81 -2.18
N VAL A 108 -3.46 -14.79 -2.53
CA VAL A 108 -2.35 -14.93 -3.49
C VAL A 108 -1.28 -15.89 -2.94
N ALA A 109 -0.89 -15.73 -1.67
CA ALA A 109 0.09 -16.60 -1.01
C ALA A 109 -0.41 -18.06 -0.93
N ALA A 110 -1.66 -18.27 -0.50
CA ALA A 110 -2.29 -19.59 -0.43
C ALA A 110 -2.30 -20.32 -1.78
N GLY A 111 -2.36 -19.57 -2.88
CA GLY A 111 -2.24 -20.07 -4.25
C GLY A 111 -0.99 -20.91 -4.55
N GLY A 112 0.02 -20.89 -3.67
CA GLY A 112 1.31 -21.55 -3.87
C GLY A 112 1.80 -22.34 -2.67
N TRP A 113 0.97 -22.63 -1.66
CA TRP A 113 1.40 -23.36 -0.46
C TRP A 113 1.55 -24.89 -0.66
N GLY A 114 1.06 -25.46 -1.76
CA GLY A 114 0.98 -26.92 -1.97
C GLY A 114 2.24 -27.71 -1.62
N ASP A 115 3.40 -27.35 -2.20
CA ASP A 115 4.67 -28.05 -1.96
C ASP A 115 5.61 -27.30 -1.00
N ARG A 116 5.09 -26.29 -0.27
CA ARG A 116 5.91 -25.48 0.62
C ARG A 116 6.02 -26.12 2.00
N GLY A 117 7.23 -26.08 2.55
CA GLY A 117 7.45 -26.47 3.95
C GLY A 117 6.56 -25.66 4.89
N LEU A 118 5.88 -26.34 5.81
CA LEU A 118 4.88 -25.76 6.71
C LEU A 118 5.39 -24.52 7.47
N SER A 119 6.64 -24.52 7.93
CA SER A 119 7.25 -23.37 8.60
C SER A 119 7.25 -22.10 7.74
N ARG A 120 7.44 -22.22 6.42
CA ARG A 120 7.41 -21.08 5.49
C ARG A 120 6.00 -20.58 5.25
N VAL A 121 5.04 -21.51 5.13
CA VAL A 121 3.61 -21.21 5.02
C VAL A 121 3.15 -20.42 6.24
N CYS A 122 3.50 -20.91 7.44
CA CYS A 122 3.16 -20.26 8.70
C CYS A 122 3.79 -18.86 8.81
N ALA A 123 5.07 -18.70 8.47
CA ALA A 123 5.75 -17.41 8.53
C ALA A 123 5.12 -16.37 7.57
N GLU A 124 4.76 -16.80 6.35
CA GLU A 124 4.09 -15.92 5.38
C GLU A 124 2.67 -15.56 5.84
N ALA A 125 1.90 -16.52 6.32
CA ALA A 125 0.57 -16.27 6.86
C ALA A 125 0.63 -15.32 8.07
N GLU A 126 1.55 -15.54 9.00
CA GLU A 126 1.76 -14.69 10.17
C GLU A 126 2.07 -13.24 9.76
N ARG A 127 3.05 -13.05 8.87
CA ARG A 127 3.42 -11.73 8.33
C ARG A 127 2.21 -11.00 7.75
N VAL A 128 1.41 -11.67 6.92
CA VAL A 128 0.23 -11.07 6.27
C VAL A 128 -0.89 -10.76 7.29
N LEU A 129 -1.13 -11.65 8.25
CA LEU A 129 -2.20 -11.48 9.23
C LEU A 129 -1.91 -10.36 10.23
N LEU A 130 -0.64 -10.11 10.54
CA LEU A 130 -0.23 -8.99 11.37
C LEU A 130 -0.64 -7.63 10.77
N LEU A 131 -0.82 -7.52 9.45
CA LEU A 131 -1.37 -6.33 8.82
C LEU A 131 -2.79 -5.99 9.30
N SER A 132 -3.56 -6.98 9.72
CA SER A 132 -4.93 -6.79 10.23
C SER A 132 -5.01 -6.62 11.74
N ASP A 133 -3.87 -6.70 12.44
CA ASP A 133 -3.83 -6.71 13.89
C ASP A 133 -3.81 -5.30 14.47
N THR A 134 -4.68 -5.02 15.43
CA THR A 134 -4.86 -3.66 15.98
C THR A 134 -3.78 -3.26 16.99
N GLY A 135 -2.86 -4.17 17.34
CA GLY A 135 -1.95 -3.98 18.46
C GLY A 135 -2.66 -4.13 19.83
N GLY A 136 -1.88 -4.30 20.90
CA GLY A 136 -2.36 -4.49 22.27
C GLY A 136 -1.78 -5.74 22.96
N TRP A 137 -2.16 -6.00 24.21
CA TRP A 137 -1.58 -7.12 25.00
C TRP A 137 -1.94 -8.52 24.46
N LEU A 138 -2.90 -8.63 23.53
CA LEU A 138 -3.23 -9.88 22.85
C LEU A 138 -2.87 -9.85 21.35
N ALA A 139 -2.10 -8.84 20.91
CA ALA A 139 -1.57 -8.77 19.56
C ALA A 139 -0.75 -10.02 19.24
N GLY A 140 -0.87 -10.54 18.02
CA GLY A 140 -0.23 -11.79 17.58
C GLY A 140 -0.83 -13.07 18.17
N ARG A 141 -1.51 -13.07 19.33
CA ARG A 141 -2.09 -14.30 19.92
C ARG A 141 -3.16 -14.92 19.03
N TRP A 142 -4.00 -14.10 18.39
CA TRP A 142 -5.00 -14.61 17.45
C TRP A 142 -4.35 -15.09 16.15
N VAL A 143 -3.25 -14.45 15.72
CA VAL A 143 -2.47 -14.88 14.54
C VAL A 143 -1.93 -16.28 14.77
N GLY A 144 -1.30 -16.53 15.92
CA GLY A 144 -0.82 -17.87 16.29
C GLY A 144 -1.93 -18.92 16.33
N LYS A 145 -3.13 -18.58 16.85
CA LYS A 145 -4.29 -19.50 16.81
C LYS A 145 -4.75 -19.79 15.39
N ALA A 146 -4.78 -18.78 14.54
CA ALA A 146 -5.25 -18.92 13.17
C ALA A 146 -4.24 -19.71 12.31
N VAL A 147 -2.94 -19.49 12.53
CA VAL A 147 -1.87 -20.30 11.96
C VAL A 147 -1.97 -21.75 12.44
N ALA A 148 -2.21 -22.00 13.73
CA ALA A 148 -2.40 -23.36 14.23
C ALA A 148 -3.60 -24.07 13.57
N ARG A 149 -4.70 -23.34 13.30
CA ARG A 149 -5.84 -23.90 12.55
C ARG A 149 -5.51 -24.18 11.10
N LEU A 150 -4.75 -23.30 10.44
CA LEU A 150 -4.25 -23.56 9.10
C LEU A 150 -3.45 -24.88 9.08
N VAL A 151 -2.52 -25.06 10.02
CA VAL A 151 -1.73 -26.30 10.17
C VAL A 151 -2.63 -27.53 10.28
N SER A 152 -3.66 -27.47 11.13
CA SER A 152 -4.64 -28.56 11.27
C SER A 152 -5.39 -28.84 9.97
N SER A 153 -5.84 -27.79 9.26
CA SER A 153 -6.59 -27.94 8.00
C SER A 153 -5.74 -28.56 6.88
N MET A 154 -4.46 -28.17 6.79
CA MET A 154 -3.53 -28.68 5.77
C MET A 154 -3.11 -30.13 6.03
N SER A 155 -3.11 -30.56 7.29
CA SER A 155 -2.78 -31.94 7.66
C SER A 155 -3.90 -32.94 7.35
N VAL A 156 -5.15 -32.45 7.22
CA VAL A 156 -6.33 -33.27 6.92
C VAL A 156 -6.58 -33.39 5.41
N GLN A 157 -6.17 -32.40 4.63
CA GLN A 157 -6.37 -32.42 3.18
C GLN A 157 -5.31 -33.29 2.48
N GLY A 158 -5.66 -34.54 2.17
CA GLY A 158 -4.90 -35.38 1.23
C GLY A 158 -4.85 -34.71 -0.14
N GLN A 159 -3.72 -34.07 -0.44
CA GLN A 159 -3.36 -33.29 -1.65
C GLN A 159 -4.48 -32.43 -2.27
N PRO A 160 -4.56 -31.11 -2.00
CA PRO A 160 -5.71 -30.32 -2.36
C PRO A 160 -5.50 -29.50 -3.63
N ALA A 161 -6.58 -29.37 -4.43
CA ALA A 161 -6.68 -28.32 -5.43
C ALA A 161 -6.38 -26.95 -4.80
N VAL A 162 -5.68 -26.07 -5.54
CA VAL A 162 -5.26 -24.74 -5.06
C VAL A 162 -6.43 -23.95 -4.46
N GLU A 163 -7.63 -24.12 -5.01
CA GLU A 163 -8.85 -23.53 -4.49
C GLU A 163 -9.12 -24.00 -3.05
N ALA A 164 -9.12 -25.31 -2.79
CA ALA A 164 -9.32 -25.87 -1.45
C ALA A 164 -8.29 -25.39 -0.41
N ILE A 165 -7.05 -25.08 -0.83
CA ILE A 165 -6.04 -24.46 0.05
C ILE A 165 -6.41 -23.02 0.40
N ILE A 166 -6.81 -22.23 -0.61
CA ILE A 166 -7.26 -20.85 -0.40
C ILE A 166 -8.50 -20.85 0.50
N GLU A 167 -9.45 -21.76 0.24
CA GLU A 167 -10.65 -21.91 1.03
C GLU A 167 -10.36 -22.22 2.50
N ALA A 168 -9.56 -23.25 2.76
CA ALA A 168 -9.17 -23.65 4.11
C ALA A 168 -8.40 -22.55 4.83
N ALA A 169 -7.54 -21.82 4.12
CA ALA A 169 -6.86 -20.65 4.65
C ALA A 169 -7.88 -19.60 5.10
N LEU A 170 -8.75 -19.16 4.20
CA LEU A 170 -9.73 -18.11 4.50
C LEU A 170 -10.66 -18.51 5.66
N GLU A 171 -11.06 -19.77 5.75
CA GLU A 171 -11.84 -20.29 6.89
C GLU A 171 -11.02 -20.25 8.19
N ALA A 172 -9.82 -20.81 8.19
CA ALA A 172 -8.93 -20.81 9.36
C ALA A 172 -8.66 -19.41 9.92
N PHE A 173 -8.59 -18.41 9.04
CA PHE A 173 -8.27 -17.01 9.39
C PHE A 173 -9.49 -16.14 9.68
N SER A 174 -10.67 -16.45 9.15
CA SER A 174 -11.89 -15.66 9.35
C SER A 174 -12.81 -16.19 10.45
N GLU A 175 -12.67 -17.45 10.85
CA GLU A 175 -13.45 -18.03 11.93
C GLU A 175 -12.91 -17.58 13.30
N GLY A 176 -13.70 -16.84 14.06
CA GLY A 176 -13.33 -16.46 15.43
C GLY A 176 -14.08 -15.27 15.97
N MET A 177 -14.01 -15.07 17.28
CA MET A 177 -14.75 -14.02 17.97
C MET A 177 -13.92 -12.75 18.28
N SER A 178 -12.62 -12.73 17.92
CA SER A 178 -11.79 -11.54 18.13
C SER A 178 -12.20 -10.38 17.22
N SER A 179 -11.85 -9.15 17.61
CA SER A 179 -12.02 -7.95 16.78
C SER A 179 -11.27 -8.07 15.44
N SER A 180 -10.08 -8.65 15.44
CA SER A 180 -9.26 -8.88 14.24
C SER A 180 -9.93 -9.86 13.28
N HIS A 181 -10.52 -10.97 13.76
CA HIS A 181 -11.31 -11.88 12.91
C HIS A 181 -12.52 -11.17 12.28
N ARG A 182 -13.24 -10.36 13.06
CA ARG A 182 -14.35 -9.55 12.51
C ARG A 182 -13.89 -8.53 11.47
N ARG A 183 -12.67 -8.02 11.56
CA ARG A 183 -12.09 -7.11 10.54
C ARG A 183 -11.71 -7.86 9.29
N LEU A 184 -10.98 -8.97 9.40
CA LEU A 184 -10.65 -9.85 8.27
C LEU A 184 -11.91 -10.31 7.53
N ARG A 185 -12.94 -10.75 8.26
CA ARG A 185 -14.22 -11.14 7.64
C ARG A 185 -14.87 -9.98 6.87
N ARG A 186 -14.84 -8.76 7.43
CA ARG A 186 -15.32 -7.56 6.72
C ARG A 186 -14.44 -7.20 5.54
N GLY A 187 -13.12 -7.39 5.64
CA GLY A 187 -12.16 -7.20 4.56
C GLY A 187 -12.43 -8.16 3.40
N ALA A 188 -12.67 -9.44 3.70
CA ALA A 188 -13.01 -10.45 2.70
C ALA A 188 -14.27 -10.08 1.91
N VAL A 189 -15.31 -9.54 2.56
CA VAL A 189 -16.56 -9.11 1.91
C VAL A 189 -16.32 -8.13 0.77
N TRP A 190 -15.25 -7.33 0.81
CA TRP A 190 -14.89 -6.40 -0.27
C TRP A 190 -14.66 -7.10 -1.62
N TYR A 191 -14.19 -8.35 -1.60
CA TYR A 191 -13.91 -9.12 -2.82
C TYR A 191 -15.15 -9.74 -3.47
N ARG A 192 -16.35 -9.57 -2.88
CA ARG A 192 -17.59 -10.06 -3.47
C ARG A 192 -17.91 -9.44 -4.84
N ASP A 193 -17.38 -8.25 -5.08
CA ASP A 193 -17.58 -7.45 -6.29
C ASP A 193 -16.48 -7.72 -7.35
N HIS A 194 -15.56 -8.66 -7.08
CA HIS A 194 -14.54 -9.06 -8.06
C HIS A 194 -15.22 -9.66 -9.32
N PRO A 195 -14.68 -9.44 -10.53
CA PRO A 195 -15.28 -9.98 -11.75
C PRO A 195 -15.52 -11.48 -11.64
N HIS A 196 -16.74 -11.92 -11.99
CA HIS A 196 -17.21 -13.31 -11.91
C HIS A 196 -17.39 -13.89 -10.50
N ALA A 197 -17.25 -13.10 -9.43
CA ALA A 197 -17.48 -13.57 -8.06
C ALA A 197 -18.96 -13.74 -7.71
N ALA A 198 -19.89 -13.18 -8.50
CA ALA A 198 -21.34 -13.29 -8.30
C ALA A 198 -21.82 -12.94 -6.88
N GLY A 199 -21.16 -11.97 -6.22
CA GLY A 199 -21.49 -11.57 -4.85
C GLY A 199 -20.96 -12.50 -3.76
N ASN A 200 -20.16 -13.51 -4.10
CA ASN A 200 -19.51 -14.41 -3.15
C ASN A 200 -18.07 -13.93 -2.84
N PRO A 201 -17.80 -13.47 -1.60
CA PRO A 201 -16.46 -13.02 -1.18
C PRO A 201 -15.35 -14.06 -1.35
N LYS A 202 -15.66 -15.33 -1.03
CA LYS A 202 -14.71 -16.44 -1.06
C LYS A 202 -14.31 -16.76 -2.51
N LEU A 203 -15.30 -16.81 -3.40
CA LEU A 203 -15.07 -16.96 -4.84
C LEU A 203 -14.24 -15.80 -5.40
N GLY A 204 -14.50 -14.56 -4.98
CA GLY A 204 -13.72 -13.40 -5.40
C GLY A 204 -12.24 -13.51 -5.04
N LEU A 205 -11.90 -14.00 -3.85
CA LEU A 205 -10.52 -14.24 -3.43
C LEU A 205 -9.85 -15.40 -4.18
N ILE A 206 -10.60 -16.46 -4.48
CA ILE A 206 -10.12 -17.56 -5.34
C ILE A 206 -9.78 -17.03 -6.74
N LEU A 207 -10.69 -16.24 -7.34
CA LEU A 207 -10.51 -15.64 -8.66
C LEU A 207 -9.35 -14.65 -8.68
N LEU A 208 -9.16 -13.84 -7.63
CA LEU A 208 -8.00 -12.96 -7.48
C LEU A 208 -6.70 -13.78 -7.53
N SER A 209 -6.60 -14.85 -6.75
CA SER A 209 -5.42 -15.72 -6.72
C SER A 209 -5.16 -16.38 -8.07
N ARG A 210 -6.23 -16.86 -8.73
CA ARG A 210 -6.16 -17.44 -10.08
C ARG A 210 -5.66 -16.44 -11.12
N HIS A 211 -6.22 -15.23 -11.15
CA HIS A 211 -5.79 -14.16 -12.06
C HIS A 211 -4.33 -13.76 -11.82
N PHE A 212 -3.92 -13.68 -10.55
CA PHE A 212 -2.54 -13.40 -10.18
C PHE A 212 -1.57 -14.46 -10.74
N ARG A 213 -1.91 -15.75 -10.55
CA ARG A 213 -1.09 -16.87 -11.03
C ARG A 213 -1.02 -16.97 -12.55
N ALA A 214 -2.12 -16.63 -13.24
CA ALA A 214 -2.19 -16.69 -14.70
C ALA A 214 -1.17 -15.77 -15.40
N GLY A 215 -0.65 -14.73 -14.73
CA GLY A 215 0.33 -13.82 -15.32
C GLY A 215 -0.30 -12.79 -16.26
N GLY A 216 0.56 -12.07 -17.01
CA GLY A 216 0.13 -11.09 -18.01
C GLY A 216 -0.85 -10.02 -17.48
N ASP A 217 -1.88 -9.74 -18.28
CA ASP A 217 -2.92 -8.75 -17.96
C ASP A 217 -3.78 -9.19 -16.78
N ALA A 218 -4.03 -10.50 -16.61
CA ALA A 218 -4.77 -11.03 -15.48
C ALA A 218 -4.04 -10.76 -14.16
N ARG A 219 -2.71 -10.95 -14.13
CA ARG A 219 -1.91 -10.57 -12.96
C ARG A 219 -1.91 -9.07 -12.74
N THR A 220 -1.76 -8.27 -13.80
CA THR A 220 -1.80 -6.81 -13.71
C THR A 220 -3.13 -6.34 -13.09
N HIS A 221 -4.26 -6.94 -13.48
CA HIS A 221 -5.55 -6.67 -12.89
C HIS A 221 -5.63 -7.09 -11.42
N ALA A 222 -5.09 -8.26 -11.06
CA ALA A 222 -5.05 -8.71 -9.67
C ALA A 222 -4.17 -7.79 -8.78
N GLU A 223 -3.01 -7.38 -9.27
CA GLU A 223 -2.14 -6.39 -8.60
C GLU A 223 -2.85 -5.06 -8.38
N HIS A 224 -3.57 -4.59 -9.40
CA HIS A 224 -4.38 -3.38 -9.32
C HIS A 224 -5.48 -3.49 -8.24
N GLN A 225 -6.14 -4.64 -8.13
CA GLN A 225 -7.11 -4.88 -7.05
C GLN A 225 -6.47 -4.89 -5.65
N LEU A 226 -5.23 -5.37 -5.52
CA LEU A 226 -4.49 -5.28 -4.25
C LEU A 226 -4.13 -3.83 -3.90
N VAL A 227 -3.77 -3.00 -4.89
CA VAL A 227 -3.57 -1.55 -4.68
C VAL A 227 -4.87 -0.90 -4.20
N ARG A 228 -6.01 -1.21 -4.82
CA ARG A 228 -7.33 -0.73 -4.40
C ARG A 228 -7.66 -1.15 -2.96
N ALA A 229 -7.33 -2.38 -2.58
CA ALA A 229 -7.53 -2.87 -1.23
C ALA A 229 -6.71 -2.07 -0.19
N LEU A 230 -5.44 -1.76 -0.49
CA LEU A 230 -4.59 -0.89 0.34
C LEU A 230 -5.23 0.50 0.52
N LEU A 231 -5.63 1.14 -0.57
CA LEU A 231 -6.21 2.49 -0.55
C LEU A 231 -7.54 2.53 0.21
N ALA A 232 -8.41 1.54 0.01
CA ALA A 232 -9.67 1.43 0.72
C ALA A 232 -9.48 1.24 2.24
N ASP A 233 -8.45 0.49 2.65
CA ASP A 233 -8.11 0.35 4.07
C ASP A 233 -7.57 1.66 4.67
N LEU A 234 -6.79 2.44 3.91
CA LEU A 234 -6.31 3.76 4.32
C LEU A 234 -7.46 4.78 4.42
N ASP A 235 -8.37 4.77 3.45
CA ASP A 235 -9.53 5.66 3.44
C ASP A 235 -10.43 5.38 4.65
N ASP A 236 -10.73 4.12 4.95
CA ASP A 236 -11.48 3.73 6.15
C ASP A 236 -10.78 4.17 7.44
N ALA A 237 -9.44 4.00 7.51
CA ALA A 237 -8.66 4.37 8.68
C ALA A 237 -8.69 5.90 8.95
N TYR A 238 -8.89 6.71 7.91
CA TYR A 238 -8.98 8.17 8.00
C TYR A 238 -10.41 8.72 7.94
N ALA A 239 -11.40 7.92 7.54
CA ALA A 239 -12.82 8.27 7.55
C ALA A 239 -13.54 7.91 8.86
N GLY A 240 -12.94 7.01 9.67
CA GLY A 240 -13.54 6.47 10.88
C GLY A 240 -13.76 7.45 12.04
N VAL A 241 -14.45 6.95 13.07
CA VAL A 241 -14.92 7.66 14.29
C VAL A 241 -13.79 8.01 15.27
N VAL A 242 -12.56 7.56 15.03
CA VAL A 242 -11.39 8.06 15.78
C VAL A 242 -11.31 9.56 15.52
N PRO A 243 -11.27 10.42 16.56
CA PRO A 243 -11.35 11.86 16.34
C PRO A 243 -10.32 12.27 15.30
N ARG A 244 -10.77 12.92 14.21
CA ARG A 244 -9.89 13.54 13.19
C ARG A 244 -8.73 14.32 13.83
N ALA A 245 -8.93 14.82 15.05
CA ALA A 245 -7.93 15.49 15.88
C ALA A 245 -6.65 14.66 16.17
N GLN A 246 -6.71 13.33 16.15
CA GLN A 246 -5.56 12.46 16.45
C GLN A 246 -4.70 12.12 15.23
N ARG A 247 -5.27 12.21 14.01
CA ARG A 247 -4.57 11.94 12.75
C ARG A 247 -4.43 13.22 11.97
N ALA A 248 -3.44 14.03 12.36
CA ALA A 248 -3.02 15.16 11.55
C ALA A 248 -2.41 14.65 10.23
N GLY A 249 -2.68 15.36 9.13
CA GLY A 249 -2.07 15.00 7.85
C GLY A 249 -2.82 13.93 7.04
N ARG A 250 -2.21 13.55 5.92
CA ARG A 250 -2.58 12.42 5.06
C ARG A 250 -1.49 11.34 5.20
N PRO A 251 -1.80 10.05 5.01
CA PRO A 251 -0.74 9.04 4.91
C PRO A 251 0.12 9.34 3.67
N VAL A 252 1.43 9.14 3.79
CA VAL A 252 2.41 9.48 2.75
C VAL A 252 3.06 8.21 2.23
N VAL A 253 3.05 8.04 0.90
CA VAL A 253 3.78 6.96 0.22
C VAL A 253 4.83 7.58 -0.69
N LEU A 254 6.08 7.20 -0.43
CA LEU A 254 7.26 7.65 -1.15
C LEU A 254 7.78 6.50 -2.01
N LEU A 255 7.88 6.71 -3.32
CA LEU A 255 8.34 5.70 -4.29
C LEU A 255 9.63 6.18 -4.96
N ASP A 256 10.78 5.74 -4.48
CA ASP A 256 12.04 5.99 -5.18
C ASP A 256 12.20 5.06 -6.39
N ASN A 257 12.90 5.53 -7.42
CA ASN A 257 13.10 4.79 -8.67
C ASN A 257 11.78 4.22 -9.25
N VAL A 258 10.77 5.09 -9.39
CA VAL A 258 9.40 4.69 -9.77
C VAL A 258 9.29 4.05 -11.16
N GLN A 259 10.30 4.21 -12.02
CA GLN A 259 10.36 3.54 -13.32
C GLN A 259 10.48 2.01 -13.20
N GLU A 260 10.99 1.51 -12.07
CA GLU A 260 11.13 0.08 -11.82
C GLU A 260 9.78 -0.60 -11.61
N THR A 261 9.69 -1.91 -11.88
CA THR A 261 8.41 -2.62 -11.97
C THR A 261 7.54 -2.46 -10.70
N ALA A 262 8.13 -2.52 -9.51
CA ALA A 262 7.42 -2.32 -8.25
C ALA A 262 6.75 -0.92 -8.19
N GLY A 263 7.55 0.15 -8.32
CA GLY A 263 7.06 1.52 -8.27
C GLY A 263 6.08 1.83 -9.42
N ARG A 264 6.40 1.35 -10.64
CA ARG A 264 5.59 1.59 -11.85
C ARG A 264 4.19 1.01 -11.71
N ARG A 265 4.05 -0.23 -11.24
CA ARG A 265 2.74 -0.88 -11.07
C ARG A 265 1.86 -0.17 -10.06
N LEU A 266 2.44 0.30 -8.96
CA LEU A 266 1.74 1.10 -7.96
C LEU A 266 1.30 2.45 -8.54
N MET A 267 2.21 3.17 -9.20
CA MET A 267 1.93 4.46 -9.83
C MET A 267 0.82 4.34 -10.90
N GLU A 268 0.95 3.41 -11.84
CA GLU A 268 -0.04 3.20 -12.90
C GLU A 268 -1.42 2.87 -12.34
N SER A 269 -1.47 2.04 -11.29
CA SER A 269 -2.73 1.70 -10.62
C SER A 269 -3.41 2.92 -10.00
N VAL A 270 -2.67 3.72 -9.23
CA VAL A 270 -3.21 4.93 -8.60
C VAL A 270 -3.66 5.96 -9.63
N LEU A 271 -2.86 6.19 -10.67
CA LEU A 271 -3.20 7.13 -11.74
C LEU A 271 -4.44 6.69 -12.52
N HIS A 272 -4.59 5.39 -12.78
CA HIS A 272 -5.76 4.84 -13.45
C HIS A 272 -7.02 5.04 -12.61
N ASP A 273 -7.00 4.67 -11.33
CA ASP A 273 -8.13 4.84 -10.42
C ASP A 273 -8.56 6.30 -10.27
N ARG A 274 -7.59 7.21 -10.09
CA ARG A 274 -7.87 8.65 -10.02
C ARG A 274 -8.50 9.19 -11.30
N ALA A 275 -8.14 8.65 -12.47
CA ALA A 275 -8.77 9.03 -13.73
C ALA A 275 -10.20 8.47 -13.88
N GLU A 276 -10.49 7.30 -13.30
CA GLU A 276 -11.86 6.76 -13.18
C GLU A 276 -12.71 7.50 -12.11
N GLY A 277 -12.16 8.52 -11.45
CA GLY A 277 -12.86 9.29 -10.42
C GLY A 277 -12.85 8.63 -9.04
N ARG A 278 -12.04 7.59 -8.83
CA ARG A 278 -11.82 7.00 -7.51
C ARG A 278 -10.83 7.90 -6.76
N ALA A 279 -11.34 8.66 -5.81
CA ALA A 279 -10.52 9.44 -4.91
C ALA A 279 -9.88 8.54 -3.84
N ASP A 280 -8.69 8.93 -3.38
CA ASP A 280 -8.01 8.35 -2.22
C ASP A 280 -7.46 9.48 -1.35
N ARG A 281 -7.15 9.16 -0.09
CA ARG A 281 -6.62 10.16 0.85
C ARG A 281 -5.10 10.24 0.91
N VAL A 282 -4.39 9.46 0.09
CA VAL A 282 -2.94 9.24 0.22
C VAL A 282 -2.16 10.27 -0.59
N ALA A 283 -1.15 10.87 0.04
CA ALA A 283 -0.19 11.71 -0.64
C ALA A 283 0.92 10.82 -1.24
N PHE A 284 1.08 10.86 -2.57
CA PHE A 284 2.13 10.13 -3.28
C PHE A 284 3.21 11.09 -3.76
N PHE A 285 4.46 10.74 -3.45
CA PHE A 285 5.64 11.36 -4.01
C PHE A 285 6.54 10.28 -4.60
N ALA A 286 6.98 10.48 -5.83
CA ALA A 286 7.83 9.53 -6.52
C ALA A 286 9.10 10.18 -7.05
N GLY A 287 10.21 9.46 -7.01
CA GLY A 287 11.46 9.82 -7.66
C GLY A 287 11.52 9.11 -9.01
N LEU A 288 11.74 9.87 -10.09
CA LEU A 288 11.92 9.33 -11.43
C LEU A 288 13.33 9.64 -11.93
N ARG A 289 14.03 8.62 -12.42
CA ARG A 289 15.28 8.82 -13.15
C ARG A 289 15.00 9.41 -14.53
N GLY A 290 15.62 10.56 -14.81
CA GLY A 290 15.37 11.32 -16.03
C GLY A 290 14.04 12.07 -15.99
N ARG A 291 13.51 12.40 -17.18
CA ARG A 291 12.36 13.31 -17.35
C ARG A 291 11.16 12.68 -18.05
N ASP A 292 11.33 11.48 -18.60
CA ASP A 292 10.36 10.85 -19.49
C ASP A 292 10.03 9.45 -19.01
N HIS A 293 8.74 9.15 -18.98
CA HIS A 293 8.21 7.82 -18.71
C HIS A 293 6.87 7.68 -19.46
N PRO A 294 6.59 6.56 -20.15
CA PRO A 294 5.37 6.41 -20.97
C PRO A 294 4.05 6.64 -20.20
N ALA A 295 4.02 6.22 -18.92
CA ALA A 295 2.88 6.45 -18.03
C ALA A 295 2.70 7.92 -17.59
N LEU A 296 3.66 8.80 -17.91
CA LEU A 296 3.65 10.22 -17.55
C LEU A 296 3.59 11.15 -18.77
N ARG A 297 3.28 10.61 -19.97
CA ARG A 297 3.25 11.36 -21.23
C ARG A 297 2.37 12.62 -21.23
N ASN A 298 1.27 12.62 -20.47
CA ASN A 298 0.37 13.78 -20.33
C ASN A 298 0.43 14.40 -18.92
N ALA A 299 1.48 14.11 -18.13
CA ALA A 299 1.64 14.70 -16.81
C ALA A 299 1.79 16.22 -16.92
N THR A 300 1.18 16.95 -15.99
CA THR A 300 1.40 18.40 -15.89
C THR A 300 2.82 18.63 -15.42
N ARG A 301 3.61 19.42 -16.15
CA ARG A 301 5.02 19.68 -15.82
C ARG A 301 5.15 21.03 -15.10
N ARG A 302 5.89 21.06 -13.99
CA ARG A 302 6.23 22.27 -13.24
C ARG A 302 7.70 22.26 -12.82
N THR A 303 8.23 23.44 -12.52
CA THR A 303 9.51 23.60 -11.84
C THR A 303 9.27 23.80 -10.34
N LEU A 304 10.26 23.51 -9.50
CA LEU A 304 10.13 23.68 -8.05
C LEU A 304 9.81 25.14 -7.65
N PRO A 305 10.43 26.19 -8.23
CA PRO A 305 10.01 27.58 -8.00
C PRO A 305 8.56 27.85 -8.44
N GLY A 306 8.12 27.20 -9.52
CA GLY A 306 6.75 27.29 -10.02
C GLY A 306 5.70 26.56 -9.16
N MET A 307 6.12 25.77 -8.16
CA MET A 307 5.22 25.22 -7.15
C MET A 307 4.92 26.19 -6.01
N ALA A 308 5.73 27.23 -5.81
CA ALA A 308 5.50 28.22 -4.76
C ALA A 308 4.32 29.17 -5.08
N GLY A 309 3.83 29.17 -6.33
CA GLY A 309 2.65 29.91 -6.75
C GLY A 309 1.38 29.06 -6.64
N THR A 310 0.31 29.64 -6.11
CA THR A 310 -1.04 29.05 -5.90
C THR A 310 -1.81 28.71 -7.18
N GLY A 311 -1.12 28.49 -8.30
CA GLY A 311 -1.75 28.16 -9.57
C GLY A 311 -2.45 26.82 -9.47
N GLY A 312 -3.79 26.84 -9.46
CA GLY A 312 -4.63 25.65 -9.34
C GLY A 312 -4.24 24.57 -10.36
N TRP A 313 -3.90 23.38 -9.86
CA TRP A 313 -3.70 22.21 -10.70
C TRP A 313 -5.06 21.60 -11.05
N THR A 314 -5.34 21.43 -12.33
CA THR A 314 -6.55 20.76 -12.84
C THR A 314 -6.15 19.62 -13.77
N PRO A 315 -6.42 18.36 -13.41
CA PRO A 315 -6.06 17.23 -14.26
C PRO A 315 -7.01 17.12 -15.46
N GLY A 316 -6.46 16.66 -16.59
CA GLY A 316 -7.25 16.23 -17.74
C GLY A 316 -7.94 14.87 -17.55
N SER A 317 -8.53 14.33 -18.61
CA SER A 317 -9.28 13.07 -18.60
C SER A 317 -8.42 11.79 -18.66
N THR A 318 -7.10 11.91 -18.81
CA THR A 318 -6.20 10.75 -18.94
C THR A 318 -5.58 10.35 -17.60
N PRO A 319 -5.19 9.07 -17.39
CA PRO A 319 -4.46 8.65 -16.18
C PRO A 319 -3.22 9.49 -15.91
N SER A 320 -2.39 9.71 -16.93
CA SER A 320 -1.13 10.44 -16.81
C SER A 320 -1.32 11.92 -16.44
N SER A 321 -2.44 12.55 -16.80
CA SER A 321 -2.74 13.94 -16.38
C SER A 321 -3.05 14.10 -14.89
N ARG A 322 -3.22 13.00 -14.16
CA ARG A 322 -3.31 12.98 -12.68
C ARG A 322 -1.95 13.07 -11.99
N ALA A 323 -0.84 13.08 -12.75
CA ALA A 323 0.50 13.29 -12.23
C ALA A 323 0.96 14.75 -12.40
N LEU A 324 1.70 15.22 -11.41
CA LEU A 324 2.44 16.48 -11.43
C LEU A 324 3.94 16.16 -11.49
N LEU A 325 4.57 16.39 -12.63
CA LEU A 325 6.00 16.18 -12.82
C LEU A 325 6.76 17.46 -12.45
N VAL A 326 7.58 17.40 -11.41
CA VAL A 326 8.35 18.51 -10.88
C VAL A 326 9.82 18.29 -11.22
N SER A 327 10.38 19.16 -12.07
CA SER A 327 11.82 19.14 -12.34
C SER A 327 12.59 19.73 -11.16
N LEU A 328 13.49 18.93 -10.59
CA LEU A 328 14.44 19.41 -9.59
C LEU A 328 15.62 20.09 -10.30
N PRO A 329 16.12 21.23 -9.77
CA PRO A 329 17.34 21.81 -10.30
C PRO A 329 18.51 20.81 -10.15
N PRO A 330 19.49 20.81 -11.06
CA PRO A 330 20.67 19.98 -10.89
C PRO A 330 21.33 20.33 -9.55
N PRO A 331 21.93 19.34 -8.84
CA PRO A 331 22.66 19.65 -7.62
C PRO A 331 23.73 20.69 -7.96
N VAL A 332 23.72 21.81 -7.24
CA VAL A 332 24.85 22.75 -7.26
C VAL A 332 26.04 21.93 -6.78
N GLY A 333 27.06 21.80 -7.63
CA GLY A 333 28.26 21.04 -7.31
C GLY A 333 28.98 21.61 -6.08
N PRO A 334 29.86 20.82 -5.44
CA PRO A 334 30.66 21.29 -4.31
C PRO A 334 31.53 22.51 -4.67
#